data_AF-A0A0J1NDX2-F1
#
_entry.id   AF-A0A0J1NDX2-F1
#
_cell.length_a   1.000
_cell.length_b   1.000
_cell.length_c   1.000
_cell.angle_alpha   90.00
_cell.angle_beta   90.00
_cell.angle_gamma   90.00
#
_symmetry.space_group_name_H-M   'P 1'
#
loop_
_entity.id
_entity.type
_entity.pdbx_description
1 polymer ?
#
loop_
_entity_poly.entity_id
_entity_poly.type
_entity_poly.pdbx_seq_one_letter_code
_entity_poly.pdbx_strand_id
1 'polypeptide(L)'
;MNRFGTKKGFSLLELILALGIGSAIALIKFQDMKIQQEDLVAKTAGDQIKQLGEAVNGYISMRYDKLSTLTSSSNQSSDPGPRTCDSTGCEIDYHTLVNEGLLPASYNGNNIYKSPYKIILKREGTVPNYVINGLITTSSAWIEGGHIRYDLLGKAMQVAGVDSGITKDSTSVAGFQSQWNEKNTTFNNITRDGLLAFRVGYNSALYALYLRRDGTLPMTGNLNMGGHSIINVKDITAAGAGSFGGNITSNGNINAAHEVIAHNGYGDTITLGGDASGEDYEIRLSNGVRPLSIYSPNAANYTTVLQVWKNAKIQQRLATNGLDPNELPSGWSGGLRTNDVYAAGTVGAGSGGAVNAYLNSAGNIYASNDINVGHQVNTQYVWASGNLNSNYVHSNGNIDADGRLNAGEFLYINGKANVGSGCSPNGLQATASNGLLLSCVSGKWVKASGTSGFFTMNRGVCLVNNPETNTCSCQSGTIAKELFYTTATEQLGGGSHGGGTTVVKDRVLYQCR
;
A
#
# COMPACT_ATOMS: atom_id res chain seq x y z
N MET A 1 114.01 -4.21 -50.98
CA MET A 1 112.85 -4.67 -50.18
C MET A 1 111.57 -4.36 -50.95
N ASN A 2 110.69 -5.35 -51.03
CA ASN A 2 109.44 -5.39 -51.80
C ASN A 2 108.42 -4.29 -51.42
N ARG A 3 107.69 -3.73 -52.41
CA ARG A 3 106.24 -3.96 -52.67
C ARG A 3 105.63 -2.88 -53.60
N PHE A 4 105.01 -3.37 -54.67
CA PHE A 4 103.80 -2.95 -55.39
C PHE A 4 103.28 -1.50 -55.30
N GLY A 5 103.07 -0.91 -56.49
CA GLY A 5 102.18 0.23 -56.70
C GLY A 5 102.37 0.87 -58.07
N THR A 6 101.98 0.20 -59.15
CA THR A 6 101.98 0.77 -60.52
C THR A 6 101.00 1.95 -60.59
N LYS A 7 101.54 3.18 -60.61
CA LYS A 7 100.78 4.38 -60.99
C LYS A 7 100.50 4.34 -62.50
N LYS A 8 99.28 4.00 -62.90
CA LYS A 8 98.83 4.13 -64.29
C LYS A 8 98.50 5.59 -64.58
N GLY A 9 99.11 6.16 -65.63
CA GLY A 9 98.75 7.49 -66.13
C GLY A 9 97.39 7.46 -66.81
N PHE A 10 96.53 8.42 -66.48
CA PHE A 10 95.22 8.60 -67.12
C PHE A 10 95.40 9.07 -68.57
N SER A 11 94.89 8.29 -69.52
CA SER A 11 94.76 8.70 -70.91
C SER A 11 93.62 9.71 -71.04
N LEU A 12 93.81 10.78 -71.82
CA LEU A 12 92.75 11.76 -72.13
C LEU A 12 91.49 11.08 -72.70
N LEU A 13 91.65 9.94 -73.39
CA LEU A 13 90.56 9.13 -73.95
C LEU A 13 89.71 8.45 -72.86
N GLU A 14 90.33 7.93 -71.79
CA GLU A 14 89.61 7.32 -70.66
C GLU A 14 88.82 8.36 -69.86
N LEU A 15 89.34 9.58 -69.72
CA LEU A 15 88.63 10.68 -69.06
C LEU A 15 87.38 11.11 -69.86
N ILE A 16 87.50 11.24 -71.19
CA ILE A 16 86.36 11.59 -72.06
C ILE A 16 85.33 10.46 -72.07
N LEU A 17 85.75 9.20 -72.11
CA LEU A 17 84.85 8.04 -72.07
C LEU A 17 84.12 7.94 -70.72
N ALA A 18 84.83 8.11 -69.60
CA ALA A 18 84.24 8.08 -68.26
C ALA A 18 83.27 9.25 -68.03
N LEU A 19 83.58 10.45 -68.51
CA LEU A 19 82.69 11.61 -68.46
C LEU A 19 81.47 11.42 -69.37
N GLY A 20 81.64 10.86 -70.57
CA GLY A 20 80.55 10.58 -71.50
C GLY A 20 79.57 9.52 -70.97
N ILE A 21 80.10 8.39 -70.50
CA ILE A 21 79.28 7.30 -69.92
C ILE A 21 78.66 7.76 -68.58
N GLY A 22 79.42 8.46 -67.73
CA GLY A 22 78.93 8.99 -66.46
C GLY A 22 77.78 9.99 -66.64
N SER A 23 77.87 10.88 -67.63
CA SER A 23 76.80 11.84 -67.95
C SER A 23 75.55 11.16 -68.50
N ALA A 24 75.70 10.14 -69.35
CA ALA A 24 74.58 9.37 -69.88
C ALA A 24 73.85 8.57 -68.77
N ILE A 25 74.58 7.91 -67.87
CA ILE A 25 74.00 7.19 -66.72
C ILE A 25 73.31 8.17 -65.76
N ALA A 26 73.89 9.35 -65.52
CA ALA A 26 73.27 10.38 -64.69
C ALA A 26 71.95 10.89 -65.30
N LEU A 27 71.89 11.09 -66.62
CA LEU A 27 70.67 11.45 -67.33
C LEU A 27 69.60 10.36 -67.27
N ILE A 28 69.97 9.09 -67.46
CA ILE A 28 69.03 7.96 -67.33
C ILE A 28 68.49 7.88 -65.89
N LYS A 29 69.35 8.03 -64.88
CA LYS A 29 68.92 8.03 -63.48
C LYS A 29 68.07 9.23 -63.10
N PHE A 30 68.35 10.39 -63.69
CA PHE A 30 67.50 11.56 -63.53
C PHE A 30 66.10 11.35 -64.15
N GLN A 31 66.03 10.71 -65.31
CA GLN A 31 64.76 10.33 -65.94
C GLN A 31 63.99 9.29 -65.10
N ASP A 32 64.67 8.26 -64.60
CA ASP A 32 64.10 7.23 -63.71
C ASP A 32 63.56 7.86 -62.41
N MET A 33 64.34 8.76 -61.80
CA MET A 33 63.92 9.50 -60.60
C MET A 33 62.73 10.42 -60.88
N LYS A 34 62.68 11.06 -62.05
CA LYS A 34 61.52 11.86 -62.47
C LYS A 34 60.27 11.00 -62.64
N ILE A 35 60.38 9.81 -63.25
CA ILE A 35 59.27 8.87 -63.39
C ILE A 35 58.79 8.36 -62.03
N GLN A 36 59.71 8.08 -61.10
CA GLN A 36 59.36 7.70 -59.73
C GLN A 36 58.67 8.82 -58.97
N GLN A 37 59.09 10.07 -59.18
CA GLN A 37 58.43 11.23 -58.61
C GLN A 37 57.01 11.38 -59.17
N GLU A 38 56.81 11.28 -60.48
CA GLU A 38 55.49 11.31 -61.11
C GLU A 38 54.58 10.16 -60.62
N ASP A 39 55.15 8.97 -60.42
CA ASP A 39 54.46 7.81 -59.85
C ASP A 39 54.00 8.06 -58.41
N LEU A 40 54.86 8.64 -57.57
CA LEU A 40 54.52 9.02 -56.21
C LEU A 40 53.40 10.07 -56.19
N VAL A 41 53.49 11.10 -57.05
CA VAL A 41 52.45 12.13 -57.18
C VAL A 41 51.12 11.51 -57.60
N ALA A 42 51.11 10.60 -58.59
CA ALA A 42 49.90 9.87 -58.99
C ALA A 42 49.30 9.05 -57.85
N LYS A 43 50.13 8.31 -57.11
CA LYS A 43 49.69 7.52 -55.94
C LYS A 43 49.08 8.41 -54.86
N THR A 44 49.77 9.50 -54.51
CA THR A 44 49.28 10.47 -53.53
C THR A 44 47.96 11.12 -53.97
N ALA A 45 47.79 11.46 -55.26
CA ALA A 45 46.53 11.97 -55.77
C ALA A 45 45.38 10.95 -55.62
N GLY A 46 45.67 9.67 -55.84
CA GLY A 46 44.75 8.56 -55.62
C GLY A 46 44.37 8.38 -54.15
N ASP A 47 45.35 8.40 -53.24
CA ASP A 47 45.11 8.33 -51.80
C ASP A 47 44.28 9.52 -51.31
N GLN A 48 44.56 10.73 -51.78
CA GLN A 48 43.84 11.95 -51.41
C GLN A 48 42.38 11.91 -51.82
N ILE A 49 42.06 11.48 -53.05
CA ILE A 49 40.66 11.40 -53.48
C ILE A 49 39.92 10.26 -52.79
N LYS A 50 40.61 9.16 -52.45
CA LYS A 50 40.05 8.06 -51.67
C LYS A 50 39.72 8.48 -50.25
N GLN A 51 40.64 9.15 -49.56
CA GLN A 51 40.43 9.70 -48.22
C GLN A 51 39.22 10.66 -48.21
N LEU A 52 39.12 11.52 -49.23
CA LEU A 52 37.99 12.42 -49.39
C LEU A 52 36.69 11.64 -49.63
N GLY A 53 36.72 10.60 -50.47
CA GLY A 53 35.58 9.71 -50.72
C GLY A 53 35.05 9.01 -49.47
N GLU A 54 35.96 8.49 -48.65
CA GLU A 54 35.62 7.86 -47.36
C GLU A 54 34.99 8.86 -46.38
N ALA A 55 35.54 10.08 -46.30
CA ALA A 55 34.97 11.15 -45.50
C ALA A 55 33.57 11.55 -45.98
N VAL A 56 33.35 11.67 -47.30
CA VAL A 56 32.01 11.96 -47.84
C VAL A 56 31.03 10.81 -47.58
N ASN A 57 31.45 9.55 -47.67
CA ASN A 57 30.62 8.41 -47.29
C ASN A 57 30.21 8.46 -45.81
N GLY A 58 31.14 8.81 -44.91
CA GLY A 58 30.84 9.04 -43.50
C GLY A 58 29.80 10.15 -43.31
N TYR A 59 29.94 11.25 -44.04
CA TYR A 59 29.00 12.36 -44.02
C TYR A 59 27.60 11.97 -44.51
N ILE A 60 27.50 11.20 -45.61
CA ILE A 60 26.23 10.68 -46.13
C ILE A 60 25.52 9.84 -45.05
N SER A 61 26.25 8.99 -44.34
CA SER A 61 25.69 8.15 -43.28
C SER A 61 25.21 8.98 -42.07
N MET A 62 26.01 9.94 -41.63
CA MET A 62 25.70 10.82 -40.51
C MET A 62 24.50 11.73 -40.79
N ARG A 63 24.46 12.35 -41.97
CA ARG A 63 23.46 13.37 -42.36
C ARG A 63 22.44 12.85 -43.35
N TYR A 64 22.20 11.54 -43.40
CA TYR A 64 21.21 10.93 -44.30
C TYR A 64 19.82 11.56 -44.15
N ASP A 65 19.40 11.93 -42.95
CA ASP A 65 18.12 12.61 -42.70
C ASP A 65 18.06 13.98 -43.39
N LYS A 66 19.15 14.75 -43.34
CA LYS A 66 19.23 16.08 -43.99
C LYS A 66 19.37 15.96 -45.51
N LEU A 67 20.10 14.97 -45.99
CA LEU A 67 20.31 14.71 -47.42
C LEU A 67 19.06 14.14 -48.09
N SER A 68 18.34 13.24 -47.40
CA SER A 68 17.07 12.68 -47.87
C SER A 68 15.94 13.71 -47.88
N THR A 69 16.02 14.76 -47.05
CA THR A 69 15.08 15.89 -47.04
C THR A 69 15.55 17.10 -47.85
N LEU A 70 16.77 17.07 -48.41
CA LEU A 70 17.40 18.17 -49.16
C LEU A 70 17.47 19.49 -48.35
N THR A 71 17.89 19.40 -47.08
CA THR A 71 18.00 20.55 -46.17
C THR A 71 19.39 21.19 -46.23
N SER A 72 19.49 22.47 -46.61
CA SER A 72 20.76 23.25 -46.58
C SER A 72 21.23 23.57 -45.16
N SER A 73 22.54 23.79 -44.97
CA SER A 73 23.16 24.25 -43.72
C SER A 73 24.22 25.34 -43.98
N SER A 74 24.25 26.36 -43.11
CA SER A 74 25.23 27.45 -43.09
C SER A 74 26.20 27.37 -41.89
N ASN A 75 26.56 26.16 -41.46
CA ASN A 75 27.51 25.88 -40.37
C ASN A 75 26.99 26.21 -38.96
N GLN A 76 25.91 25.53 -38.55
CA GLN A 76 25.32 25.67 -37.21
C GLN A 76 25.84 24.58 -36.26
N SER A 77 25.75 24.81 -34.94
CA SER A 77 26.28 23.88 -33.93
C SER A 77 25.67 22.48 -33.96
N SER A 78 24.40 22.35 -34.37
CA SER A 78 23.69 21.07 -34.48
C SER A 78 23.70 20.46 -35.89
N ASP A 79 24.15 21.23 -36.89
CA ASP A 79 24.25 20.81 -38.29
C ASP A 79 25.44 21.54 -38.94
N PRO A 80 26.67 21.05 -38.70
CA PRO A 80 27.87 21.63 -39.28
C PRO A 80 27.77 21.62 -40.82
N GLY A 81 28.21 22.72 -41.43
CA GLY A 81 28.09 22.98 -42.86
C GLY A 81 29.42 23.50 -43.41
N PRO A 82 29.46 24.08 -44.61
CA PRO A 82 28.32 24.44 -45.47
C PRO A 82 27.75 23.30 -46.34
N ARG A 83 26.42 23.17 -46.37
CA ARG A 83 25.71 22.28 -47.29
C ARG A 83 24.67 23.08 -48.05
N THR A 84 24.74 23.08 -49.38
CA THR A 84 23.78 23.81 -50.22
C THR A 84 22.95 22.81 -51.00
N CYS A 85 21.66 22.69 -50.69
CA CYS A 85 20.75 21.77 -51.35
C CYS A 85 19.81 22.49 -52.33
N ASP A 86 19.51 21.81 -53.44
CA ASP A 86 18.50 22.15 -54.44
C ASP A 86 17.37 21.11 -54.45
N SER A 87 16.52 21.10 -55.50
CA SER A 87 15.40 20.16 -55.61
C SER A 87 15.80 18.69 -55.90
N THR A 88 17.05 18.44 -56.25
CA THR A 88 17.56 17.16 -56.74
C THR A 88 18.76 16.63 -55.95
N GLY A 89 19.45 17.47 -55.19
CA GLY A 89 20.64 17.07 -54.44
C GLY A 89 21.26 18.18 -53.61
N CYS A 90 22.46 17.95 -53.11
CA CYS A 90 23.22 18.89 -52.30
C CYS A 90 24.68 18.96 -52.76
N GLU A 91 25.26 20.16 -52.73
CA GLU A 91 26.69 20.42 -52.88
C GLU A 91 27.29 20.68 -51.49
N ILE A 92 28.44 20.06 -51.22
CA ILE A 92 29.24 20.29 -50.01
C ILE A 92 30.68 20.59 -50.39
N ASP A 93 31.41 21.22 -49.48
CA ASP A 93 32.85 21.44 -49.64
C ASP A 93 33.65 20.65 -48.57
N TYR A 94 34.97 20.76 -48.63
CA TYR A 94 35.83 20.10 -47.65
C TYR A 94 35.68 20.71 -46.24
N HIS A 95 35.26 21.97 -46.10
CA HIS A 95 35.03 22.59 -44.79
C HIS A 95 33.92 21.86 -44.05
N THR A 96 32.87 21.42 -44.74
CA THR A 96 31.81 20.59 -44.16
C THR A 96 32.37 19.32 -43.53
N LEU A 97 33.26 18.64 -44.23
CA LEU A 97 33.88 17.41 -43.73
C LEU A 97 34.84 17.68 -42.56
N VAL A 98 35.54 18.81 -42.56
CA VAL A 98 36.40 19.24 -41.44
C VAL A 98 35.54 19.61 -40.22
N ASN A 99 34.46 20.36 -40.41
CA ASN A 99 33.56 20.80 -39.35
C ASN A 99 32.79 19.62 -38.71
N GLU A 100 32.55 18.55 -39.48
CA GLU A 100 32.00 17.28 -39.00
C GLU A 100 33.06 16.36 -38.37
N GLY A 101 34.33 16.75 -38.37
CA GLY A 101 35.43 15.95 -37.82
C GLY A 101 35.84 14.74 -38.68
N LEU A 102 35.40 14.68 -39.94
CA LEU A 102 35.69 13.59 -40.88
C LEU A 102 37.01 13.78 -41.64
N LEU A 103 37.51 15.02 -41.70
CA LEU A 103 38.85 15.35 -42.20
C LEU A 103 39.65 16.14 -41.15
N PRO A 104 40.99 16.05 -41.14
CA PRO A 104 41.82 16.82 -40.23
C PRO A 104 41.67 18.33 -40.46
N ALA A 105 41.77 19.12 -39.38
CA ALA A 105 41.71 20.59 -39.46
C ALA A 105 42.80 21.23 -40.35
N SER A 106 43.88 20.49 -40.66
CA SER A 106 44.93 20.91 -41.57
C SER A 106 44.63 20.66 -43.06
N TYR A 107 43.48 20.08 -43.41
CA TYR A 107 43.11 19.79 -44.79
C TYR A 107 42.79 21.08 -45.56
N ASN A 108 43.34 21.24 -46.76
CA ASN A 108 43.31 22.50 -47.52
C ASN A 108 42.53 22.44 -48.84
N GLY A 109 41.79 21.36 -49.11
CA GLY A 109 40.90 21.26 -50.27
C GLY A 109 41.57 20.96 -51.61
N ASN A 110 42.90 21.04 -51.69
CA ASN A 110 43.64 20.88 -52.93
C ASN A 110 44.43 19.57 -52.95
N ASN A 111 44.47 18.94 -54.11
CA ASN A 111 45.29 17.76 -54.30
C ASN A 111 46.76 18.09 -54.59
N ILE A 112 47.60 17.06 -54.67
CA ILE A 112 49.05 17.16 -54.88
C ILE A 112 49.43 17.89 -56.19
N TYR A 113 48.56 17.90 -57.20
CA TYR A 113 48.74 18.65 -58.46
C TYR A 113 47.95 19.96 -58.49
N LYS A 114 47.55 20.48 -57.32
CA LYS A 114 46.93 21.80 -57.09
C LYS A 114 45.53 21.98 -57.68
N SER A 115 44.82 20.89 -57.97
CA SER A 115 43.42 20.93 -58.38
C SER A 115 42.49 20.79 -57.16
N PRO A 116 41.51 21.69 -56.96
CA PRO A 116 40.53 21.55 -55.89
C PRO A 116 39.48 20.50 -56.24
N TYR A 117 38.80 19.96 -55.23
CA TYR A 117 37.71 19.00 -55.40
C TYR A 117 36.33 19.66 -55.37
N LYS A 118 35.40 19.11 -56.15
CA LYS A 118 33.98 19.47 -56.15
C LYS A 118 33.14 18.23 -55.80
N ILE A 119 32.29 18.34 -54.77
CA ILE A 119 31.51 17.22 -54.22
C ILE A 119 30.02 17.47 -54.44
N ILE A 120 29.38 16.61 -55.22
CA ILE A 120 27.93 16.67 -55.46
C ILE A 120 27.28 15.39 -54.95
N LEU A 121 26.21 15.55 -54.17
CA LEU A 121 25.36 14.49 -53.66
C LEU A 121 23.99 14.62 -54.33
N LYS A 122 23.42 13.51 -54.79
CA LYS A 122 22.11 13.42 -55.45
C LYS A 122 21.21 12.47 -54.69
N ARG A 123 19.95 12.88 -54.55
CA ARG A 123 18.90 12.07 -53.93
C ARG A 123 18.08 11.39 -55.02
N GLU A 124 17.99 10.07 -54.97
CA GLU A 124 17.25 9.23 -55.90
C GLU A 124 16.26 8.34 -55.14
N GLY A 125 15.32 7.72 -55.85
CA GLY A 125 14.30 6.84 -55.27
C GLY A 125 13.06 7.58 -54.76
N THR A 126 12.21 6.85 -54.01
CA THR A 126 10.92 7.34 -53.51
C THR A 126 10.83 7.14 -52.00
N VAL A 127 10.04 7.98 -51.30
CA VAL A 127 9.75 7.85 -49.86
C VAL A 127 9.30 6.41 -49.54
N PRO A 128 9.78 5.78 -48.46
CA PRO A 128 10.78 6.26 -47.47
C PRO A 128 12.23 5.90 -47.82
N ASN A 129 12.47 5.23 -48.95
CA ASN A 129 13.74 4.59 -49.29
C ASN A 129 14.56 5.44 -50.27
N TYR A 130 14.92 6.65 -49.87
CA TYR A 130 15.79 7.48 -50.70
C TYR A 130 17.22 6.90 -50.75
N VAL A 131 17.86 6.97 -51.90
CA VAL A 131 19.27 6.64 -52.08
C VAL A 131 20.04 7.93 -52.27
N ILE A 132 21.11 8.12 -51.52
CA ILE A 132 21.98 9.29 -51.65
C ILE A 132 23.26 8.83 -52.34
N ASN A 133 23.35 9.08 -53.64
CA ASN A 133 24.55 8.85 -54.43
C ASN A 133 25.36 10.14 -54.51
N GLY A 134 26.65 10.06 -54.79
CA GLY A 134 27.46 11.26 -54.99
C GLY A 134 28.66 11.03 -55.89
N LEU A 135 29.16 12.13 -56.43
CA LEU A 135 30.35 12.15 -57.27
C LEU A 135 31.27 13.28 -56.83
N ILE A 136 32.50 12.92 -56.54
CA ILE A 136 33.60 13.82 -56.28
C ILE A 136 34.39 13.93 -57.58
N THR A 137 34.65 15.14 -58.06
CA THR A 137 35.55 15.39 -59.18
C THR A 137 36.61 16.40 -58.81
N THR A 138 37.74 16.33 -59.48
CA THR A 138 38.71 17.43 -59.50
C THR A 138 38.19 18.54 -60.40
N SER A 139 38.48 19.79 -60.08
CA SER A 139 37.93 20.95 -60.81
C SER A 139 38.80 21.37 -61.99
N SER A 140 40.08 21.01 -61.96
CA SER A 140 41.06 21.24 -63.03
C SER A 140 41.57 19.92 -63.58
N ALA A 141 41.71 19.85 -64.90
CA ALA A 141 42.29 18.69 -65.59
C ALA A 141 43.78 18.54 -65.25
N TRP A 142 44.26 17.29 -65.14
CA TRP A 142 45.67 17.02 -64.91
C TRP A 142 46.46 17.22 -66.19
N ILE A 143 47.01 18.44 -66.38
CA ILE A 143 47.77 18.83 -67.56
C ILE A 143 49.22 19.10 -67.19
N GLU A 144 50.14 18.41 -67.86
CA GLU A 144 51.58 18.69 -67.80
C GLU A 144 52.15 18.74 -69.22
N GLY A 145 52.96 19.76 -69.52
CA GLY A 145 53.53 19.92 -70.86
C GLY A 145 52.50 20.15 -71.98
N GLY A 146 51.29 20.63 -71.65
CA GLY A 146 50.21 20.88 -72.62
C GLY A 146 49.35 19.66 -72.95
N HIS A 147 49.62 18.49 -72.35
CA HIS A 147 48.86 17.26 -72.55
C HIS A 147 48.20 16.79 -71.27
N ILE A 148 47.03 16.15 -71.40
CA ILE A 148 46.36 15.49 -70.28
C ILE A 148 47.14 14.22 -69.93
N ARG A 149 47.55 14.12 -68.66
CA ARG A 149 48.32 12.99 -68.12
C ARG A 149 47.39 11.82 -67.75
N TYR A 150 46.79 11.19 -68.76
CA TYR A 150 45.95 9.99 -68.57
C TYR A 150 46.70 8.81 -67.95
N ASP A 151 48.01 8.74 -68.15
CA ASP A 151 48.91 7.78 -67.51
C ASP A 151 48.96 7.96 -65.98
N LEU A 152 49.06 9.21 -65.50
CA LEU A 152 49.06 9.52 -64.07
C LEU A 152 47.66 9.40 -63.46
N LEU A 153 46.63 9.83 -64.19
CA LEU A 153 45.24 9.63 -63.78
C LEU A 153 44.90 8.14 -63.64
N GLY A 154 45.35 7.29 -64.57
CA GLY A 154 45.18 5.84 -64.49
C GLY A 154 45.89 5.23 -63.27
N LYS A 155 47.09 5.70 -62.93
CA LYS A 155 47.80 5.29 -61.70
C LYS A 155 47.10 5.75 -60.43
N ALA A 156 46.59 6.99 -60.42
CA ALA A 156 45.79 7.50 -59.30
C ALA A 156 44.53 6.65 -59.08
N MET A 157 43.85 6.24 -60.16
CA MET A 157 42.72 5.32 -60.08
C MET A 157 43.09 3.96 -59.50
N GLN A 158 44.26 3.40 -59.84
CA GLN A 158 44.72 2.12 -59.27
C GLN A 158 44.85 2.18 -57.75
N VAL A 159 45.27 3.32 -57.20
CA VAL A 159 45.37 3.52 -55.74
C VAL A 159 44.02 3.83 -55.12
N ALA A 160 43.22 4.69 -55.74
CA ALA A 160 41.92 5.08 -55.24
C ALA A 160 40.92 3.91 -55.23
N GLY A 161 41.06 2.94 -56.13
CA GLY A 161 40.27 1.72 -56.17
C GLY A 161 39.09 1.78 -57.13
N VAL A 162 38.17 0.81 -57.00
CA VAL A 162 37.08 0.57 -57.97
C VAL A 162 36.07 1.70 -58.11
N ASP A 163 35.96 2.55 -57.09
CA ASP A 163 35.05 3.69 -57.06
C ASP A 163 35.67 4.95 -57.69
N SER A 164 36.93 4.89 -58.11
CA SER A 164 37.57 5.95 -58.87
C SER A 164 37.21 5.91 -60.36
N GLY A 165 37.26 7.07 -61.01
CA GLY A 165 36.95 7.24 -62.42
C GLY A 165 37.69 8.42 -63.02
N ILE A 166 37.69 8.50 -64.35
CA ILE A 166 38.29 9.62 -65.10
C ILE A 166 37.35 10.11 -66.20
N THR A 167 37.41 11.40 -66.49
CA THR A 167 36.69 11.98 -67.63
C THR A 167 37.54 11.91 -68.89
N LYS A 168 36.96 11.46 -69.99
CA LYS A 168 37.57 11.52 -71.34
C LYS A 168 36.98 12.63 -72.21
N ASP A 169 35.87 13.18 -71.77
CA ASP A 169 35.12 14.27 -72.40
C ASP A 169 34.41 15.08 -71.30
N SER A 170 33.72 16.15 -71.68
CA SER A 170 32.94 17.02 -70.76
C SER A 170 31.54 16.48 -70.43
N THR A 171 31.20 15.27 -70.84
CA THR A 171 29.83 14.72 -70.75
C THR A 171 29.72 13.51 -69.84
N SER A 172 30.84 12.79 -69.62
CA SER A 172 30.84 11.57 -68.83
C SER A 172 32.13 11.30 -68.10
N VAL A 173 31.99 10.58 -66.99
CA VAL A 173 33.08 10.00 -66.21
C VAL A 173 32.86 8.50 -66.13
N ALA A 174 33.92 7.73 -66.31
CA ALA A 174 33.84 6.27 -66.26
C ALA A 174 34.86 5.70 -65.27
N GLY A 175 34.42 4.68 -64.53
CA GLY A 175 35.29 3.87 -63.71
C GLY A 175 36.20 2.94 -64.53
N PHE A 176 37.05 2.19 -63.84
CA PHE A 176 37.90 1.18 -64.47
C PHE A 176 37.06 0.21 -65.31
N GLN A 177 37.46 -0.02 -66.57
CA GLN A 177 36.72 -0.85 -67.54
C GLN A 177 35.23 -0.48 -67.71
N SER A 178 34.85 0.78 -67.46
CA SER A 178 33.45 1.24 -67.54
C SER A 178 32.48 0.46 -66.64
N GLN A 179 32.95 -0.11 -65.52
CA GLN A 179 32.11 -0.79 -64.53
C GLN A 179 30.98 0.09 -63.98
N TRP A 180 31.18 1.41 -64.03
CA TRP A 180 30.16 2.41 -63.81
C TRP A 180 30.44 3.62 -64.69
N ASN A 181 29.40 4.38 -64.97
CA ASN A 181 29.45 5.57 -65.82
C ASN A 181 28.44 6.59 -65.32
N GLU A 182 28.91 7.80 -65.04
CA GLU A 182 28.06 8.92 -64.63
C GLU A 182 28.07 10.01 -65.69
N LYS A 183 26.93 10.69 -65.83
CA LYS A 183 26.70 11.72 -66.86
C LYS A 183 26.64 13.11 -66.25
N ASN A 184 27.07 14.10 -67.02
CA ASN A 184 27.02 15.50 -66.61
C ASN A 184 25.59 16.02 -66.34
N THR A 185 24.58 15.37 -66.93
CA THR A 185 23.16 15.63 -66.68
C THR A 185 22.74 15.29 -65.24
N THR A 186 23.38 14.29 -64.64
CA THR A 186 23.18 13.90 -63.23
C THR A 186 24.14 14.66 -62.33
N PHE A 187 25.41 14.77 -62.74
CA PHE A 187 26.49 15.36 -61.96
C PHE A 187 27.16 16.51 -62.71
N ASN A 188 26.73 17.74 -62.42
CA ASN A 188 27.19 18.94 -63.13
C ASN A 188 28.67 19.32 -62.88
N ASN A 189 29.36 18.60 -62.00
CA ASN A 189 30.81 18.73 -61.76
C ASN A 189 31.67 17.96 -62.78
N ILE A 190 31.04 17.32 -63.78
CA ILE A 190 31.71 16.80 -64.99
C ILE A 190 31.72 17.91 -66.05
N THR A 191 32.86 18.58 -66.20
CA THR A 191 32.95 19.83 -66.99
C THR A 191 33.94 19.78 -68.14
N ARG A 192 34.89 18.83 -68.12
CA ARG A 192 36.00 18.71 -69.08
C ARG A 192 36.59 17.29 -69.03
N ASP A 193 37.38 16.94 -70.04
CA ASP A 193 38.28 15.79 -70.05
C ASP A 193 39.45 15.94 -69.05
N GLY A 194 40.04 14.82 -68.62
CA GLY A 194 41.22 14.80 -67.75
C GLY A 194 40.98 15.07 -66.27
N LEU A 195 39.74 14.97 -65.78
CA LEU A 195 39.40 15.05 -64.36
C LEU A 195 39.53 13.67 -63.71
N LEU A 196 40.13 13.62 -62.51
CA LEU A 196 40.01 12.48 -61.59
C LEU A 196 38.70 12.59 -60.81
N ALA A 197 38.01 11.47 -60.63
CA ALA A 197 36.74 11.39 -59.92
C ALA A 197 36.64 10.18 -58.98
N PHE A 198 35.69 10.24 -58.06
CA PHE A 198 35.38 9.19 -57.10
C PHE A 198 33.89 9.17 -56.78
N ARG A 199 33.22 8.02 -56.93
CA ARG A 199 31.80 7.87 -56.58
C ARG A 199 31.63 7.51 -55.10
N VAL A 200 30.54 7.99 -54.49
CA VAL A 200 30.22 7.81 -53.06
C VAL A 200 28.72 7.51 -52.89
N GLY A 201 28.32 7.01 -51.73
CA GLY A 201 26.91 6.80 -51.38
C GLY A 201 26.27 5.51 -51.89
N TYR A 202 27.04 4.63 -52.53
CA TYR A 202 26.55 3.33 -52.99
C TYR A 202 25.99 2.50 -51.82
N ASN A 203 24.75 2.00 -51.95
CA ASN A 203 23.99 1.25 -50.93
C ASN A 203 23.57 2.04 -49.66
N SER A 204 23.40 3.36 -49.73
CA SER A 204 22.95 4.16 -48.57
C SER A 204 21.58 3.73 -47.97
N ALA A 205 20.77 2.97 -48.70
CA ALA A 205 19.51 2.41 -48.20
C ALA A 205 19.71 1.45 -47.00
N LEU A 206 20.90 0.86 -46.85
CA LEU A 206 21.19 -0.04 -45.73
C LEU A 206 21.22 0.69 -44.37
N TYR A 207 21.39 2.01 -44.37
CA TYR A 207 21.43 2.80 -43.14
C TYR A 207 20.05 2.95 -42.46
N ALA A 208 18.95 2.65 -43.17
CA ALA A 208 17.59 2.66 -42.60
C ALA A 208 17.24 1.38 -41.81
N LEU A 209 18.09 0.34 -41.83
CA LEU A 209 17.83 -0.93 -41.13
C LEU A 209 18.14 -0.90 -39.63
N TYR A 210 18.92 0.07 -39.16
CA TYR A 210 19.36 0.13 -37.76
C TYR A 210 18.74 1.32 -37.04
N LEU A 211 18.27 1.08 -35.82
CA LEU A 211 17.89 2.17 -34.91
C LEU A 211 19.16 2.92 -34.49
N ARG A 212 19.17 4.24 -34.66
CA ARG A 212 20.28 5.08 -34.19
C ARG A 212 20.30 5.09 -32.66
N ARG A 213 21.49 4.96 -32.08
CA ARG A 213 21.73 4.96 -30.63
C ARG A 213 22.01 6.35 -30.06
N ASP A 214 22.25 7.32 -30.93
CA ASP A 214 22.56 8.71 -30.56
C ASP A 214 21.32 9.55 -30.23
N GLY A 215 20.11 8.99 -30.42
CA GLY A 215 18.84 9.66 -30.14
C GLY A 215 18.47 10.79 -31.12
N THR A 216 19.28 11.02 -32.16
CA THR A 216 19.08 12.15 -33.09
C THR A 216 17.97 11.91 -34.11
N LEU A 217 17.65 10.64 -34.38
CA LEU A 217 16.58 10.25 -35.29
C LEU A 217 15.53 9.43 -34.54
N PRO A 218 14.35 9.99 -34.25
CA PRO A 218 13.26 9.24 -33.63
C PRO A 218 12.71 8.19 -34.60
N MET A 219 12.15 7.12 -34.04
CA MET A 219 11.39 6.14 -34.83
C MET A 219 10.15 6.81 -35.42
N THR A 220 9.92 6.67 -36.71
CA THR A 220 8.72 7.17 -37.40
C THR A 220 7.58 6.15 -37.46
N GLY A 221 7.79 4.96 -36.88
CA GLY A 221 6.83 3.86 -36.81
C GLY A 221 7.03 3.00 -35.57
N ASN A 222 6.16 2.02 -35.37
CA ASN A 222 6.19 1.15 -34.19
C ASN A 222 7.38 0.19 -34.21
N LEU A 223 7.99 -0.05 -33.04
CA LEU A 223 8.96 -1.13 -32.86
C LEU A 223 8.23 -2.46 -32.65
N ASN A 224 8.28 -3.35 -33.63
CA ASN A 224 7.78 -4.72 -33.48
C ASN A 224 8.94 -5.68 -33.20
N MET A 225 9.01 -6.21 -31.98
CA MET A 225 10.06 -7.17 -31.57
C MET A 225 9.77 -8.62 -31.98
N GLY A 226 8.64 -8.91 -32.64
CA GLY A 226 8.29 -10.24 -33.11
C GLY A 226 8.21 -11.30 -31.99
N GLY A 227 7.78 -10.90 -30.80
CA GLY A 227 7.71 -11.78 -29.62
C GLY A 227 9.02 -11.94 -28.84
N HIS A 228 10.09 -11.23 -29.22
CA HIS A 228 11.36 -11.28 -28.50
C HIS A 228 11.38 -10.35 -27.29
N SER A 229 12.15 -10.75 -26.28
CA SER A 229 12.34 -9.99 -25.05
C SER A 229 13.22 -8.76 -25.26
N ILE A 230 12.93 -7.70 -24.50
CA ILE A 230 13.83 -6.57 -24.30
C ILE A 230 14.46 -6.73 -22.91
N ILE A 231 15.77 -6.88 -22.83
CA ILE A 231 16.50 -7.19 -21.59
C ILE A 231 17.39 -6.01 -21.16
N ASN A 232 17.57 -5.86 -19.84
CA ASN A 232 18.44 -4.84 -19.23
C ASN A 232 18.11 -3.39 -19.65
N VAL A 233 16.83 -3.08 -19.85
CA VAL A 233 16.38 -1.69 -20.01
C VAL A 233 16.44 -1.02 -18.65
N LYS A 234 17.17 0.09 -18.56
CA LYS A 234 17.27 0.86 -17.32
C LYS A 234 15.94 1.56 -17.01
N ASP A 235 15.42 2.31 -17.97
CA ASP A 235 14.24 3.15 -17.83
C ASP A 235 13.32 2.99 -19.06
N ILE A 236 12.01 2.88 -18.82
CA ILE A 236 10.97 2.97 -19.85
C ILE A 236 9.99 4.04 -19.39
N THR A 237 9.87 5.13 -20.16
CA THR A 237 8.89 6.19 -19.92
C THR A 237 7.91 6.22 -21.08
N ALA A 238 6.64 5.91 -20.80
CA ALA A 238 5.57 5.95 -21.79
C ALA A 238 4.68 7.18 -21.55
N ALA A 239 4.41 7.94 -22.61
CA ALA A 239 3.43 9.04 -22.57
C ALA A 239 1.98 8.54 -22.75
N GLY A 240 1.82 7.32 -23.29
CA GLY A 240 0.53 6.66 -23.49
C GLY A 240 0.33 5.46 -22.57
N ALA A 241 -0.66 4.62 -22.90
CA ALA A 241 -0.96 3.42 -22.13
C ALA A 241 0.06 2.29 -22.35
N GLY A 242 0.42 1.59 -21.29
CA GLY A 242 1.13 0.31 -21.35
C GLY A 242 0.14 -0.85 -21.27
N SER A 243 0.19 -1.77 -22.25
CA SER A 243 -0.62 -2.99 -22.25
C SER A 243 0.30 -4.19 -22.07
N PHE A 244 0.18 -4.89 -20.94
CA PHE A 244 0.97 -6.06 -20.60
C PHE A 244 0.04 -7.27 -20.55
N GLY A 245 0.19 -8.21 -21.51
CA GLY A 245 -0.65 -9.41 -21.58
C GLY A 245 -0.33 -10.48 -20.51
N GLY A 246 0.71 -10.27 -19.71
CA GLY A 246 1.14 -11.15 -18.63
C GLY A 246 1.34 -10.41 -17.32
N ASN A 247 2.12 -11.01 -16.42
CA ASN A 247 2.36 -10.44 -15.09
C ASN A 247 3.26 -9.21 -15.13
N ILE A 248 2.98 -8.24 -14.26
CA ILE A 248 3.87 -7.11 -13.95
C ILE A 248 4.52 -7.39 -12.59
N THR A 249 5.84 -7.57 -12.57
CA THR A 249 6.61 -7.78 -11.34
C THR A 249 7.43 -6.54 -11.02
N SER A 250 7.22 -5.94 -9.85
CA SER A 250 7.98 -4.78 -9.36
C SER A 250 8.67 -5.11 -8.04
N ASN A 251 9.98 -4.88 -7.94
CA ASN A 251 10.72 -4.95 -6.68
C ASN A 251 10.50 -3.72 -5.79
N GLY A 252 10.02 -2.62 -6.38
CA GLY A 252 9.69 -1.38 -5.68
C GLY A 252 8.20 -1.07 -5.72
N ASN A 253 7.84 0.17 -5.39
CA ASN A 253 6.45 0.62 -5.33
C ASN A 253 5.82 0.75 -6.72
N ILE A 254 4.52 0.48 -6.80
CA ILE A 254 3.67 0.85 -7.95
C ILE A 254 2.90 2.11 -7.54
N ASN A 255 3.30 3.25 -8.07
CA ASN A 255 2.67 4.54 -7.77
C ASN A 255 1.63 4.87 -8.86
N ALA A 256 0.35 4.85 -8.51
CA ALA A 256 -0.73 5.28 -9.37
C ALA A 256 -1.19 6.70 -8.97
N ALA A 257 -1.31 7.61 -9.94
CA ALA A 257 -1.75 8.99 -9.69
C ALA A 257 -3.27 9.13 -9.50
N HIS A 258 -4.04 8.13 -9.95
CA HIS A 258 -5.51 8.11 -9.85
C HIS A 258 -5.96 6.90 -9.02
N GLU A 259 -6.01 5.72 -9.64
CA GLU A 259 -6.51 4.51 -9.00
C GLU A 259 -5.79 3.26 -9.52
N VAL A 260 -5.82 2.19 -8.72
CA VAL A 260 -5.43 0.83 -9.12
C VAL A 260 -6.71 0.00 -9.25
N ILE A 261 -6.93 -0.56 -10.43
CA ILE A 261 -8.13 -1.37 -10.74
C ILE A 261 -7.71 -2.81 -11.00
N ALA A 262 -8.33 -3.75 -10.30
CA ALA A 262 -8.22 -5.18 -10.58
C ALA A 262 -9.62 -5.76 -10.84
N HIS A 263 -9.67 -6.96 -11.42
CA HIS A 263 -10.90 -7.69 -11.71
C HIS A 263 -10.93 -9.04 -10.99
N ASN A 264 -12.12 -9.48 -10.59
CA ASN A 264 -12.36 -10.86 -10.18
C ASN A 264 -12.55 -11.78 -11.41
N GLY A 265 -12.69 -13.09 -11.19
CA GLY A 265 -12.93 -14.06 -12.28
C GLY A 265 -14.25 -13.88 -13.04
N TYR A 266 -15.15 -13.03 -12.57
CA TYR A 266 -16.41 -12.66 -13.23
C TYR A 266 -16.33 -11.34 -13.99
N GLY A 267 -15.19 -10.63 -13.92
CA GLY A 267 -14.99 -9.32 -14.53
C GLY A 267 -15.43 -8.13 -13.69
N ASP A 268 -16.00 -8.33 -12.48
CA ASP A 268 -16.30 -7.22 -11.55
C ASP A 268 -14.99 -6.57 -11.09
N THR A 269 -15.00 -5.24 -10.87
CA THR A 269 -13.80 -4.51 -10.46
C THR A 269 -13.71 -4.34 -8.95
N ILE A 270 -12.46 -4.37 -8.45
CA ILE A 270 -12.04 -3.78 -7.18
C ILE A 270 -11.11 -2.61 -7.50
N THR A 271 -11.43 -1.44 -6.96
CA THR A 271 -10.70 -0.20 -7.18
C THR A 271 -10.08 0.27 -5.88
N LEU A 272 -8.79 0.62 -5.89
CA LEU A 272 -8.06 1.21 -4.76
C LEU A 272 -7.60 2.62 -5.16
N GLY A 273 -8.09 3.64 -4.47
CA GLY A 273 -7.84 5.05 -4.81
C GLY A 273 -8.99 5.93 -4.32
N GLY A 274 -8.91 7.23 -4.59
CA GLY A 274 -10.03 8.15 -4.39
C GLY A 274 -10.79 8.31 -5.71
N ASP A 275 -12.11 8.32 -5.65
CA ASP A 275 -12.91 8.82 -6.76
C ASP A 275 -12.96 10.36 -6.75
N ALA A 276 -13.34 10.99 -7.87
CA ALA A 276 -13.37 12.45 -7.93
C ALA A 276 -14.51 13.09 -7.09
N SER A 277 -15.19 12.31 -6.23
CA SER A 277 -16.34 12.70 -5.43
C SER A 277 -16.07 12.46 -3.95
N GLY A 278 -15.72 13.52 -3.22
CA GLY A 278 -15.35 13.41 -1.81
C GLY A 278 -13.87 13.72 -1.60
N GLU A 279 -13.44 13.63 -0.36
CA GLU A 279 -12.05 13.83 0.07
C GLU A 279 -11.50 12.56 0.73
N ASP A 280 -11.89 11.39 0.23
CA ASP A 280 -11.55 10.08 0.78
C ASP A 280 -10.72 9.18 -0.15
N TYR A 281 -10.22 8.09 0.45
CA TYR A 281 -9.62 6.96 -0.25
C TYR A 281 -10.53 5.75 -0.03
N GLU A 282 -10.88 5.06 -1.10
CA GLU A 282 -11.80 3.93 -1.08
C GLU A 282 -11.13 2.62 -1.47
N ILE A 283 -11.73 1.54 -0.96
CA ILE A 283 -11.69 0.21 -1.58
C ILE A 283 -13.10 -0.03 -2.13
N ARG A 284 -13.29 0.21 -3.43
CA ARG A 284 -14.62 0.19 -4.06
C ARG A 284 -14.83 -1.08 -4.87
N LEU A 285 -15.97 -1.73 -4.66
CA LEU A 285 -16.44 -2.87 -5.46
C LEU A 285 -17.49 -2.39 -6.47
N SER A 286 -17.37 -2.79 -7.74
CA SER A 286 -18.37 -2.40 -8.76
C SER A 286 -19.72 -3.10 -8.62
N ASN A 287 -19.78 -4.17 -7.85
CA ASN A 287 -20.96 -5.01 -7.70
C ASN A 287 -21.26 -5.26 -6.22
N GLY A 288 -22.24 -4.53 -5.67
CA GLY A 288 -22.61 -4.59 -4.26
C GLY A 288 -23.26 -5.90 -3.80
N VAL A 289 -23.55 -6.84 -4.72
CA VAL A 289 -24.08 -8.18 -4.36
C VAL A 289 -22.98 -9.10 -3.85
N ARG A 290 -21.72 -8.85 -4.24
CA ARG A 290 -20.57 -9.67 -3.83
C ARG A 290 -19.82 -8.98 -2.70
N PRO A 291 -19.53 -9.66 -1.58
CA PRO A 291 -18.82 -9.06 -0.46
C PRO A 291 -17.31 -8.93 -0.75
N LEU A 292 -16.66 -8.00 -0.05
CA LEU A 292 -15.21 -7.99 0.11
C LEU A 292 -14.82 -9.09 1.10
N SER A 293 -14.12 -10.11 0.64
CA SER A 293 -13.57 -11.16 1.51
C SER A 293 -12.12 -10.85 1.87
N ILE A 294 -11.84 -10.62 3.15
CA ILE A 294 -10.47 -10.55 3.69
C ILE A 294 -10.15 -11.91 4.29
N TYR A 295 -9.29 -12.67 3.62
CA TYR A 295 -9.04 -14.08 3.95
C TYR A 295 -7.55 -14.40 3.90
N SER A 296 -7.08 -15.15 4.90
CA SER A 296 -5.71 -15.68 4.96
C SER A 296 -5.78 -17.21 4.98
N PRO A 297 -5.43 -17.90 3.88
CA PRO A 297 -5.65 -19.34 3.74
C PRO A 297 -4.86 -20.20 4.72
N ASN A 298 -3.77 -19.67 5.27
CA ASN A 298 -2.88 -20.38 6.19
C ASN A 298 -3.00 -19.85 7.63
N ALA A 299 -3.96 -18.98 7.91
CA ALA A 299 -4.22 -18.52 9.27
C ALA A 299 -4.76 -19.67 10.12
N ALA A 300 -4.13 -19.93 11.27
CA ALA A 300 -4.68 -20.81 12.28
C ALA A 300 -5.94 -20.17 12.92
N ASN A 301 -6.73 -20.98 13.62
CA ASN A 301 -7.88 -20.47 14.38
C ASN A 301 -7.45 -19.32 15.31
N TYR A 302 -8.27 -18.27 15.37
CA TYR A 302 -8.06 -17.08 16.21
C TYR A 302 -6.86 -16.18 15.80
N THR A 303 -6.31 -16.36 14.60
CA THR A 303 -5.32 -15.43 14.04
C THR A 303 -5.98 -14.11 13.65
N THR A 304 -5.30 -12.99 13.91
CA THR A 304 -5.77 -11.67 13.47
C THR A 304 -5.58 -11.51 11.95
N VAL A 305 -6.69 -11.49 11.20
CA VAL A 305 -6.69 -11.27 9.75
C VAL A 305 -6.87 -9.79 9.39
N LEU A 306 -7.57 -9.03 10.25
CA LEU A 306 -7.78 -7.60 10.11
C LEU A 306 -7.42 -6.89 11.41
N GLN A 307 -6.46 -5.96 11.35
CA GLN A 307 -6.09 -5.09 12.46
C GLN A 307 -6.29 -3.63 12.04
N VAL A 308 -7.11 -2.88 12.78
CA VAL A 308 -7.38 -1.46 12.52
C VAL A 308 -6.72 -0.63 13.60
N TRP A 309 -5.84 0.29 13.20
CA TRP A 309 -5.28 1.29 14.11
C TRP A 309 -6.28 2.44 14.25
N LYS A 310 -6.63 2.79 15.50
CA LYS A 310 -7.66 3.79 15.88
C LYS A 310 -9.09 3.25 15.71
N ASN A 311 -10.03 4.11 15.32
CA ASN A 311 -11.46 3.83 15.34
C ASN A 311 -11.92 3.15 14.04
N ALA A 312 -12.78 2.15 14.18
CA ALA A 312 -13.56 1.60 13.09
C ALA A 312 -15.01 2.11 13.18
N LYS A 313 -15.57 2.60 12.07
CA LYS A 313 -16.98 2.98 11.96
C LYS A 313 -17.70 1.99 11.06
N ILE A 314 -18.67 1.27 11.62
CA ILE A 314 -19.57 0.39 10.88
C ILE A 314 -20.94 1.06 10.91
N GLN A 315 -21.47 1.36 9.72
CA GLN A 315 -22.69 2.18 9.62
C GLN A 315 -23.93 1.48 10.18
N GLN A 316 -24.02 0.15 10.02
CA GLN A 316 -25.23 -0.60 10.33
C GLN A 316 -24.97 -1.75 11.31
N ARG A 317 -24.49 -2.90 10.82
CA ARG A 317 -24.50 -4.16 11.57
C ARG A 317 -23.13 -4.84 11.54
N LEU A 318 -22.72 -5.41 12.67
CA LEU A 318 -21.51 -6.23 12.81
C LEU A 318 -21.89 -7.59 13.39
N ALA A 319 -21.34 -8.67 12.85
CA ALA A 319 -21.49 -10.01 13.40
C ALA A 319 -20.14 -10.73 13.55
N THR A 320 -20.06 -11.67 14.49
CA THR A 320 -18.89 -12.56 14.66
C THR A 320 -19.32 -14.03 14.62
N ASN A 321 -18.35 -14.95 14.58
CA ASN A 321 -18.59 -16.40 14.64
C ASN A 321 -19.54 -16.95 13.55
N GLY A 322 -19.50 -16.39 12.34
CA GLY A 322 -20.32 -16.84 11.22
C GLY A 322 -21.82 -16.56 11.35
N LEU A 323 -22.24 -15.78 12.35
CA LEU A 323 -23.63 -15.39 12.54
C LEU A 323 -24.07 -14.41 11.43
N ASP A 324 -25.34 -14.49 11.01
CA ASP A 324 -25.91 -13.53 10.06
C ASP A 324 -26.19 -12.19 10.75
N PRO A 325 -25.55 -11.08 10.35
CA PRO A 325 -25.79 -9.77 10.94
C PRO A 325 -27.25 -9.27 10.79
N ASN A 326 -28.03 -9.84 9.87
CA ASN A 326 -29.42 -9.44 9.62
C ASN A 326 -30.44 -10.05 10.57
N GLU A 327 -30.06 -11.03 11.38
CA GLU A 327 -30.95 -11.70 12.34
C GLU A 327 -31.09 -10.93 13.67
N LEU A 328 -30.90 -9.60 13.67
CA LEU A 328 -31.12 -8.77 14.86
C LEU A 328 -32.63 -8.68 15.21
N PRO A 329 -32.97 -8.38 16.48
CA PRO A 329 -34.37 -8.18 16.88
C PRO A 329 -35.09 -7.14 16.01
N SER A 330 -36.39 -7.35 15.79
CA SER A 330 -37.22 -6.41 15.02
C SER A 330 -37.16 -4.99 15.62
N GLY A 331 -37.10 -3.98 14.76
CA GLY A 331 -37.01 -2.56 15.14
C GLY A 331 -35.58 -2.03 15.35
N TRP A 332 -34.55 -2.88 15.32
CA TRP A 332 -33.16 -2.44 15.48
C TRP A 332 -32.57 -1.95 14.15
N SER A 333 -32.15 -0.68 14.10
CA SER A 333 -31.52 -0.07 12.90
C SER A 333 -30.08 -0.51 12.67
N GLY A 334 -29.43 -1.12 13.67
CA GLY A 334 -28.04 -1.57 13.66
C GLY A 334 -27.70 -2.31 14.95
N GLY A 335 -26.46 -2.80 15.06
CA GLY A 335 -25.99 -3.46 16.29
C GLY A 335 -24.86 -4.48 16.09
N LEU A 336 -24.53 -5.15 17.19
CA LEU A 336 -23.56 -6.24 17.27
C LEU A 336 -24.30 -7.56 17.54
N ARG A 337 -24.14 -8.55 16.64
CA ARG A 337 -24.58 -9.94 16.85
C ARG A 337 -23.37 -10.82 17.15
N THR A 338 -23.30 -11.38 18.34
CA THR A 338 -22.17 -12.19 18.79
C THR A 338 -22.61 -13.23 19.81
N ASN A 339 -21.80 -14.27 20.05
CA ASN A 339 -22.08 -15.26 21.09
C ASN A 339 -21.78 -14.67 22.48
N ASP A 340 -20.54 -14.18 22.66
CA ASP A 340 -20.03 -13.72 23.94
C ASP A 340 -19.49 -12.30 23.84
N VAL A 341 -19.67 -11.53 24.91
CA VAL A 341 -19.04 -10.21 25.10
C VAL A 341 -18.22 -10.24 26.38
N TYR A 342 -16.90 -10.21 26.24
CA TYR A 342 -15.97 -10.07 27.37
C TYR A 342 -15.39 -8.66 27.39
N ALA A 343 -15.86 -7.82 28.31
CA ALA A 343 -15.45 -6.43 28.43
C ALA A 343 -14.62 -6.19 29.70
N ALA A 344 -13.45 -5.54 29.57
CA ALA A 344 -12.62 -5.15 30.71
C ALA A 344 -13.20 -3.95 31.50
N GLY A 345 -14.19 -3.25 30.91
CA GLY A 345 -14.80 -2.05 31.46
C GLY A 345 -16.31 -2.21 31.60
N THR A 346 -17.05 -1.33 30.92
CA THR A 346 -18.51 -1.24 31.03
C THR A 346 -19.18 -1.59 29.70
N VAL A 347 -20.20 -2.43 29.73
CA VAL A 347 -21.16 -2.60 28.63
C VAL A 347 -22.40 -1.81 29.00
N GLY A 348 -22.72 -0.77 28.22
CA GLY A 348 -23.77 0.18 28.57
C GLY A 348 -24.73 0.47 27.42
N ALA A 349 -25.96 0.84 27.78
CA ALA A 349 -26.98 1.35 26.88
C ALA A 349 -27.29 2.82 27.22
N GLY A 350 -27.44 3.67 26.21
CA GLY A 350 -27.71 5.09 26.39
C GLY A 350 -27.63 5.91 25.10
N SER A 351 -27.65 7.24 25.21
CA SER A 351 -27.67 8.17 24.06
C SER A 351 -26.91 9.46 24.38
N GLY A 352 -26.31 10.09 23.35
CA GLY A 352 -25.63 11.38 23.48
C GLY A 352 -24.43 11.39 24.43
N GLY A 353 -23.84 10.23 24.72
CA GLY A 353 -22.75 10.07 25.70
C GLY A 353 -23.18 9.75 27.13
N ALA A 354 -24.49 9.76 27.43
CA ALA A 354 -25.02 9.29 28.71
C ALA A 354 -25.23 7.77 28.69
N VAL A 355 -24.94 7.10 29.81
CA VAL A 355 -25.18 5.66 30.01
C VAL A 355 -26.33 5.51 31.01
N ASN A 356 -27.49 5.03 30.53
CA ASN A 356 -28.71 4.91 31.34
C ASN A 356 -28.84 3.52 32.00
N ALA A 357 -28.17 2.51 31.46
CA ALA A 357 -28.06 1.17 32.04
C ALA A 357 -26.71 0.54 31.69
N TYR A 358 -26.15 -0.27 32.59
CA TYR A 358 -24.87 -0.93 32.34
C TYR A 358 -24.60 -2.19 33.16
N LEU A 359 -23.60 -2.94 32.70
CA LEU A 359 -22.85 -3.98 33.42
C LEU A 359 -21.37 -3.56 33.43
N ASN A 360 -20.69 -3.60 34.58
CA ASN A 360 -19.28 -3.19 34.67
C ASN A 360 -18.34 -4.24 35.28
N SER A 361 -17.04 -3.99 35.20
CA SER A 361 -15.98 -4.91 35.67
C SER A 361 -15.96 -5.15 37.19
N ALA A 362 -16.64 -4.32 37.97
CA ALA A 362 -16.86 -4.56 39.40
C ALA A 362 -18.07 -5.49 39.67
N GLY A 363 -18.73 -6.00 38.62
CA GLY A 363 -19.89 -6.87 38.72
C GLY A 363 -21.22 -6.15 38.99
N ASN A 364 -21.24 -4.82 38.91
CA ASN A 364 -22.46 -4.05 39.15
C ASN A 364 -23.39 -4.11 37.94
N ILE A 365 -24.69 -4.19 38.23
CA ILE A 365 -25.78 -3.99 37.28
C ILE A 365 -26.51 -2.72 37.68
N TYR A 366 -26.61 -1.75 36.77
CA TYR A 366 -27.32 -0.50 37.00
C TYR A 366 -28.34 -0.25 35.90
N ALA A 367 -29.51 0.25 36.27
CA ALA A 367 -30.49 0.81 35.36
C ALA A 367 -31.14 2.03 36.03
N SER A 368 -31.32 3.12 35.29
CA SER A 368 -31.92 4.35 35.83
C SER A 368 -33.43 4.24 36.09
N ASN A 369 -34.08 3.19 35.57
CA ASN A 369 -35.50 2.92 35.80
C ASN A 369 -35.65 1.61 36.58
N ASP A 370 -35.86 0.48 35.89
CA ASP A 370 -36.07 -0.82 36.52
C ASP A 370 -35.05 -1.86 36.02
N ILE A 371 -34.73 -2.81 36.90
CA ILE A 371 -34.07 -4.07 36.53
C ILE A 371 -35.12 -5.18 36.63
N ASN A 372 -35.62 -5.63 35.49
CA ASN A 372 -36.58 -6.73 35.41
C ASN A 372 -35.87 -8.08 35.24
N VAL A 373 -35.77 -8.86 36.31
CA VAL A 373 -35.14 -10.19 36.29
C VAL A 373 -36.24 -11.26 36.24
N GLY A 374 -36.29 -12.06 35.17
CA GLY A 374 -37.36 -13.02 34.94
C GLY A 374 -37.41 -14.22 35.91
N HIS A 375 -36.38 -14.42 36.73
CA HIS A 375 -36.34 -15.54 37.68
C HIS A 375 -35.82 -15.12 39.07
N GLN A 376 -34.52 -15.20 39.31
CA GLN A 376 -33.92 -15.01 40.63
C GLN A 376 -32.78 -14.01 40.59
N VAL A 377 -32.62 -13.23 41.65
CA VAL A 377 -31.45 -12.38 41.89
C VAL A 377 -30.60 -13.05 42.96
N ASN A 378 -29.47 -13.65 42.55
CA ASN A 378 -28.51 -14.26 43.47
C ASN A 378 -27.40 -13.26 43.81
N THR A 379 -27.53 -12.59 44.96
CA THR A 379 -26.61 -11.54 45.42
C THR A 379 -26.35 -11.69 46.93
N GLN A 380 -25.22 -11.16 47.40
CA GLN A 380 -24.89 -11.14 48.83
C GLN A 380 -25.88 -10.27 49.64
N TYR A 381 -26.39 -9.19 49.03
CA TYR A 381 -27.37 -8.32 49.65
C TYR A 381 -28.29 -7.70 48.59
N VAL A 382 -29.55 -7.49 48.96
CA VAL A 382 -30.52 -6.69 48.21
C VAL A 382 -30.76 -5.41 49.00
N TRP A 383 -30.20 -4.29 48.55
CA TRP A 383 -30.46 -2.97 49.13
C TRP A 383 -31.58 -2.29 48.35
N ALA A 384 -32.78 -2.20 48.94
CA ALA A 384 -33.92 -1.51 48.34
C ALA A 384 -34.28 -0.28 49.20
N SER A 385 -34.23 0.92 48.62
CA SER A 385 -34.67 2.16 49.29
C SER A 385 -36.19 2.29 49.38
N GLY A 386 -36.91 1.53 48.56
CA GLY A 386 -38.37 1.42 48.58
C GLY A 386 -38.84 0.11 49.21
N ASN A 387 -39.85 -0.51 48.59
CA ASN A 387 -40.46 -1.73 49.11
C ASN A 387 -39.74 -2.99 48.59
N LEU A 388 -39.59 -3.99 49.46
CA LEU A 388 -39.32 -5.37 49.05
C LEU A 388 -40.65 -6.14 49.04
N ASN A 389 -41.22 -6.38 47.85
CA ASN A 389 -42.44 -7.16 47.69
C ASN A 389 -42.08 -8.60 47.30
N SER A 390 -42.34 -9.55 48.20
CA SER A 390 -42.11 -10.97 47.95
C SER A 390 -43.27 -11.81 48.48
N ASN A 391 -43.67 -12.83 47.72
CA ASN A 391 -44.65 -13.82 48.16
C ASN A 391 -44.16 -14.62 49.38
N TYR A 392 -42.83 -14.70 49.58
CA TYR A 392 -42.21 -15.41 50.68
C TYR A 392 -40.89 -14.75 51.08
N VAL A 393 -40.74 -14.41 52.35
CA VAL A 393 -39.50 -13.87 52.92
C VAL A 393 -38.99 -14.87 53.96
N HIS A 394 -37.82 -15.45 53.69
CA HIS A 394 -37.14 -16.36 54.61
C HIS A 394 -35.76 -15.79 54.94
N SER A 395 -35.54 -15.48 56.21
CA SER A 395 -34.23 -15.05 56.73
C SER A 395 -33.62 -16.19 57.54
N ASN A 396 -32.38 -16.58 57.21
CA ASN A 396 -31.59 -17.49 58.05
C ASN A 396 -31.02 -16.78 59.30
N GLY A 397 -31.15 -15.45 59.36
CA GLY A 397 -30.75 -14.63 60.49
C GLY A 397 -31.95 -13.87 61.06
N ASN A 398 -31.69 -12.66 61.53
CA ASN A 398 -32.75 -11.81 62.08
C ASN A 398 -33.51 -11.09 60.96
N ILE A 399 -34.74 -10.68 61.26
CA ILE A 399 -35.45 -9.63 60.55
C ILE A 399 -35.55 -8.49 61.55
N ASP A 400 -34.84 -7.39 61.28
CA ASP A 400 -34.92 -6.17 62.08
C ASP A 400 -35.86 -5.18 61.39
N ALA A 401 -36.74 -4.56 62.17
CA ALA A 401 -37.75 -3.63 61.68
C ALA A 401 -37.87 -2.45 62.65
N ASP A 402 -37.36 -1.29 62.25
CA ASP A 402 -37.46 -0.04 63.03
C ASP A 402 -38.91 0.40 63.27
N GLY A 403 -39.81 0.01 62.36
CA GLY A 403 -41.23 0.31 62.41
C GLY A 403 -42.06 -0.81 63.04
N ARG A 404 -43.12 -1.22 62.34
CA ARG A 404 -44.03 -2.28 62.79
C ARG A 404 -43.86 -3.52 61.93
N LEU A 405 -43.81 -4.69 62.57
CA LEU A 405 -44.07 -5.96 61.91
C LEU A 405 -45.59 -6.22 61.94
N ASN A 406 -46.25 -6.11 60.78
CA ASN A 406 -47.69 -6.35 60.66
C ASN A 406 -47.92 -7.70 59.94
N ALA A 407 -48.68 -8.60 60.56
CA ALA A 407 -49.17 -9.82 59.94
C ALA A 407 -50.68 -9.67 59.64
N GLY A 408 -51.11 -9.98 58.42
CA GLY A 408 -52.52 -9.88 58.02
C GLY A 408 -53.41 -10.99 58.58
N GLU A 409 -52.81 -12.08 59.05
CA GLU A 409 -53.51 -13.24 59.62
C GLU A 409 -52.99 -13.53 61.05
N PHE A 410 -51.88 -14.27 61.17
CA PHE A 410 -51.28 -14.63 62.47
C PHE A 410 -49.74 -14.50 62.44
N LEU A 411 -49.14 -14.15 63.58
CA LEU A 411 -47.69 -14.22 63.79
C LEU A 411 -47.33 -15.52 64.50
N TYR A 412 -46.56 -16.39 63.83
CA TYR A 412 -46.06 -17.63 64.44
C TYR A 412 -44.70 -17.38 65.15
N ILE A 413 -44.67 -17.58 66.47
CA ILE A 413 -43.46 -17.42 67.29
C ILE A 413 -42.93 -18.80 67.70
N ASN A 414 -41.86 -19.23 67.03
CA ASN A 414 -41.29 -20.57 67.24
C ASN A 414 -40.42 -20.68 68.51
N GLY A 415 -39.92 -19.57 69.05
CA GLY A 415 -39.07 -19.57 70.24
C GLY A 415 -39.80 -20.22 71.42
N LYS A 416 -39.23 -21.30 71.99
CA LYS A 416 -39.80 -22.02 73.13
C LYS A 416 -39.10 -21.65 74.43
N ALA A 417 -39.87 -21.34 75.46
CA ALA A 417 -39.34 -20.98 76.77
C ALA A 417 -40.17 -21.58 77.91
N ASN A 418 -39.51 -21.82 79.04
CA ASN A 418 -40.15 -22.24 80.29
C ASN A 418 -40.37 -21.03 81.19
N VAL A 419 -41.54 -20.97 81.83
CA VAL A 419 -41.87 -19.91 82.79
C VAL A 419 -40.85 -19.90 83.94
N GLY A 420 -40.38 -18.70 84.32
CA GLY A 420 -39.42 -18.49 85.41
C GLY A 420 -37.94 -18.67 85.02
N SER A 421 -37.65 -19.25 83.85
CA SER A 421 -36.27 -19.34 83.32
C SER A 421 -35.73 -17.96 82.96
N GLY A 422 -34.40 -17.82 83.01
CA GLY A 422 -33.70 -16.58 82.65
C GLY A 422 -33.91 -16.21 81.18
N CYS A 423 -34.00 -14.92 80.90
CA CYS A 423 -34.16 -14.37 79.56
C CYS A 423 -33.45 -13.01 79.43
N SER A 424 -33.02 -12.68 78.21
CA SER A 424 -32.44 -11.38 77.88
C SER A 424 -32.49 -11.17 76.36
N PRO A 425 -32.72 -9.94 75.88
CA PRO A 425 -33.12 -8.76 76.65
C PRO A 425 -34.58 -8.82 77.11
N ASN A 426 -34.95 -7.92 78.02
CA ASN A 426 -36.36 -7.71 78.37
C ASN A 426 -37.15 -7.29 77.11
N GLY A 427 -38.40 -7.75 76.99
CA GLY A 427 -39.29 -7.47 75.88
C GLY A 427 -39.37 -8.57 74.81
N LEU A 428 -38.46 -9.55 74.83
CA LEU A 428 -38.57 -10.73 73.95
C LEU A 428 -39.90 -11.46 74.17
N GLN A 429 -40.45 -12.00 73.07
CA GLN A 429 -41.65 -12.81 73.07
C GLN A 429 -41.30 -14.25 72.70
N ALA A 430 -41.91 -15.21 73.40
CA ALA A 430 -41.73 -16.65 73.15
C ALA A 430 -43.05 -17.36 73.40
N THR A 431 -43.12 -18.66 73.10
CA THR A 431 -44.23 -19.52 73.48
C THR A 431 -43.78 -20.61 74.44
N ALA A 432 -44.65 -21.05 75.34
CA ALA A 432 -44.40 -22.28 76.09
C ALA A 432 -44.65 -23.51 75.18
N SER A 433 -44.29 -24.70 75.65
CA SER A 433 -44.50 -25.96 74.92
C SER A 433 -45.98 -26.22 74.60
N ASN A 434 -46.89 -25.68 75.40
CA ASN A 434 -48.35 -25.75 75.20
C ASN A 434 -48.93 -24.56 74.40
N GLY A 435 -48.10 -23.68 73.85
CA GLY A 435 -48.53 -22.56 73.01
C GLY A 435 -48.86 -21.25 73.74
N LEU A 436 -48.73 -21.18 75.07
CA LEU A 436 -48.96 -19.93 75.82
C LEU A 436 -47.94 -18.86 75.45
N LEU A 437 -48.38 -17.62 75.23
CA LEU A 437 -47.49 -16.47 74.98
C LEU A 437 -46.76 -16.05 76.26
N LEU A 438 -45.44 -15.94 76.14
CA LEU A 438 -44.54 -15.52 77.20
C LEU A 438 -43.82 -14.22 76.79
N SER A 439 -43.57 -13.35 77.77
CA SER A 439 -42.75 -12.16 77.61
C SER A 439 -41.57 -12.19 78.59
N CYS A 440 -40.41 -11.72 78.16
CA CYS A 440 -39.25 -11.55 79.03
C CYS A 440 -39.38 -10.25 79.82
N VAL A 441 -39.55 -10.34 81.14
CA VAL A 441 -39.69 -9.18 82.04
C VAL A 441 -38.74 -9.34 83.22
N SER A 442 -37.95 -8.30 83.52
CA SER A 442 -36.95 -8.30 84.60
C SER A 442 -36.02 -9.52 84.59
N GLY A 443 -35.62 -9.96 83.40
CA GLY A 443 -34.70 -11.07 83.18
C GLY A 443 -35.32 -12.47 83.33
N LYS A 444 -36.65 -12.60 83.43
CA LYS A 444 -37.36 -13.89 83.51
C LYS A 444 -38.52 -13.99 82.54
N TRP A 445 -38.74 -15.19 81.99
CA TRP A 445 -39.91 -15.50 81.19
C TRP A 445 -41.17 -15.55 82.05
N VAL A 446 -42.14 -14.69 81.76
CA VAL A 446 -43.44 -14.62 82.44
C VAL A 446 -44.57 -14.73 81.42
N LYS A 447 -45.78 -15.10 81.87
CA LYS A 447 -46.96 -15.15 81.00
C LYS A 447 -47.32 -13.72 80.54
N ALA A 448 -47.55 -13.52 79.23
CA ALA A 448 -47.63 -12.18 78.63
C ALA A 448 -48.87 -11.35 79.04
N SER A 449 -49.95 -11.97 79.52
CA SER A 449 -51.04 -11.27 80.22
C SER A 449 -52.04 -12.26 80.78
N GLY A 450 -52.32 -12.14 82.07
CA GLY A 450 -53.45 -12.78 82.75
C GLY A 450 -53.35 -12.39 84.22
N THR A 451 -54.26 -11.53 84.68
CA THR A 451 -54.45 -11.12 86.08
C THR A 451 -54.02 -12.22 87.05
N SER A 452 -53.07 -11.89 87.94
CA SER A 452 -52.63 -12.75 89.04
C SER A 452 -53.83 -13.48 89.65
N GLY A 453 -53.93 -14.80 89.42
CA GLY A 453 -55.15 -15.57 89.62
C GLY A 453 -55.96 -15.16 90.86
N PHE A 454 -57.17 -14.66 90.65
CA PHE A 454 -58.10 -14.33 91.73
C PHE A 454 -59.09 -15.48 91.91
N PHE A 455 -59.40 -15.85 93.14
CA PHE A 455 -60.47 -16.80 93.43
C PHE A 455 -61.24 -16.40 94.68
N THR A 456 -62.49 -16.82 94.78
CA THR A 456 -63.36 -16.52 95.93
C THR A 456 -63.80 -17.79 96.62
N MET A 457 -63.58 -17.90 97.93
CA MET A 457 -64.13 -19.00 98.74
C MET A 457 -65.27 -18.52 99.63
N ASN A 458 -66.23 -19.39 99.88
CA ASN A 458 -67.25 -19.23 100.91
C ASN A 458 -67.24 -20.41 101.86
N ARG A 459 -66.82 -20.18 103.11
CA ARG A 459 -66.80 -21.21 104.18
C ARG A 459 -66.27 -22.58 103.74
N GLY A 460 -65.15 -22.57 103.01
CA GLY A 460 -64.48 -23.77 102.48
C GLY A 460 -64.96 -24.25 101.09
N VAL A 461 -66.02 -23.65 100.54
CA VAL A 461 -66.55 -23.94 99.20
C VAL A 461 -66.01 -22.93 98.20
N CYS A 462 -65.58 -23.39 97.03
CA CYS A 462 -65.14 -22.49 95.97
C CYS A 462 -66.32 -21.84 95.24
N LEU A 463 -66.42 -20.51 95.29
CA LEU A 463 -67.46 -19.75 94.58
C LEU A 463 -67.03 -19.31 93.19
N VAL A 464 -65.80 -18.84 93.08
CA VAL A 464 -65.21 -18.40 91.81
C VAL A 464 -63.84 -19.02 91.72
N ASN A 465 -63.68 -19.95 90.78
CA ASN A 465 -62.40 -20.59 90.50
C ASN A 465 -61.38 -19.56 90.05
N ASN A 466 -60.13 -19.76 90.44
CA ASN A 466 -59.01 -19.12 89.78
C ASN A 466 -59.00 -19.56 88.31
N PRO A 467 -59.08 -18.64 87.33
CA PRO A 467 -59.07 -19.00 85.92
C PRO A 467 -57.81 -19.77 85.49
N GLU A 468 -56.70 -19.64 86.23
CA GLU A 468 -55.43 -20.30 85.92
C GLU A 468 -55.34 -21.75 86.42
N THR A 469 -55.98 -22.09 87.55
CA THR A 469 -55.97 -23.44 88.12
C THR A 469 -57.31 -24.16 87.96
N ASN A 470 -58.33 -23.44 87.49
CA ASN A 470 -59.73 -23.84 87.47
C ASN A 470 -60.23 -24.42 88.81
N THR A 471 -59.65 -23.95 89.92
CA THR A 471 -60.00 -24.32 91.31
C THR A 471 -59.80 -23.11 92.21
N CYS A 472 -60.29 -23.13 93.46
CA CYS A 472 -59.95 -22.10 94.45
C CYS A 472 -58.57 -22.33 95.06
N SER A 473 -57.56 -22.32 94.21
CA SER A 473 -56.16 -22.50 94.59
C SER A 473 -55.25 -21.59 93.77
N CYS A 474 -54.09 -21.30 94.35
CA CYS A 474 -53.02 -20.63 93.63
C CYS A 474 -52.18 -21.59 92.81
N GLN A 475 -51.68 -21.09 91.68
CA GLN A 475 -50.74 -21.84 90.86
C GLN A 475 -49.46 -22.14 91.67
N SER A 476 -48.82 -23.26 91.37
CA SER A 476 -47.60 -23.70 92.07
C SER A 476 -46.56 -22.58 92.11
N GLY A 477 -46.05 -22.28 93.31
CA GLY A 477 -45.09 -21.20 93.56
C GLY A 477 -45.68 -19.84 93.95
N THR A 478 -47.00 -19.70 94.04
CA THR A 478 -47.68 -18.49 94.54
C THR A 478 -48.52 -18.81 95.78
N ILE A 479 -48.72 -17.82 96.66
CA ILE A 479 -49.53 -17.96 97.87
C ILE A 479 -50.85 -17.21 97.76
N ALA A 480 -51.90 -17.78 98.33
CA ALA A 480 -53.21 -17.13 98.38
C ALA A 480 -53.21 -16.04 99.46
N LYS A 481 -53.24 -14.77 99.04
CA LYS A 481 -53.35 -13.64 99.95
C LYS A 481 -54.80 -13.16 100.03
N GLU A 482 -55.37 -13.16 101.24
CA GLU A 482 -56.68 -12.57 101.49
C GLU A 482 -56.64 -11.07 101.16
N LEU A 483 -57.53 -10.64 100.28
CA LEU A 483 -57.70 -9.23 99.94
C LEU A 483 -58.91 -8.61 100.64
N PHE A 484 -60.03 -9.33 100.64
CA PHE A 484 -61.30 -8.84 101.16
C PHE A 484 -62.17 -9.99 101.66
N TYR A 485 -63.00 -9.75 102.68
CA TYR A 485 -64.02 -10.71 103.12
C TYR A 485 -65.34 -10.06 103.52
N THR A 486 -66.45 -10.77 103.33
CA THR A 486 -67.75 -10.47 103.94
C THR A 486 -67.92 -11.28 105.23
N THR A 487 -68.82 -10.85 106.11
CA THR A 487 -69.13 -11.56 107.36
C THR A 487 -70.60 -12.01 107.37
N ALA A 488 -70.87 -13.12 108.05
CA ALA A 488 -72.20 -13.62 108.35
C ALA A 488 -72.31 -13.97 109.83
N THR A 489 -73.51 -13.87 110.40
CA THR A 489 -73.77 -14.12 111.83
C THR A 489 -74.45 -15.47 111.99
N GLU A 490 -73.92 -16.34 112.86
CA GLU A 490 -74.52 -17.65 113.16
C GLU A 490 -75.05 -17.69 114.60
N GLN A 491 -76.22 -18.31 114.78
CA GLN A 491 -76.76 -18.63 116.10
C GLN A 491 -76.34 -20.04 116.53
N LEU A 492 -75.74 -20.15 117.71
CA LEU A 492 -75.50 -21.44 118.35
C LEU A 492 -76.81 -21.92 119.00
N GLY A 493 -77.36 -23.04 118.51
CA GLY A 493 -78.60 -23.61 119.01
C GLY A 493 -78.50 -24.05 120.47
N GLY A 494 -79.41 -23.56 121.33
CA GLY A 494 -79.54 -23.99 122.72
C GLY A 494 -80.77 -23.38 123.42
N GLY A 495 -81.62 -24.24 123.98
CA GLY A 495 -82.91 -23.89 124.57
C GLY A 495 -82.88 -22.91 125.76
N SER A 496 -83.93 -22.09 125.80
CA SER A 496 -84.47 -21.20 126.85
C SER A 496 -83.56 -20.37 127.79
N HIS A 497 -82.23 -20.47 127.79
CA HIS A 497 -81.37 -19.55 128.56
C HIS A 497 -80.19 -19.07 127.68
N GLY A 498 -80.46 -18.07 126.82
CA GLY A 498 -79.47 -17.17 126.18
C GLY A 498 -78.39 -17.80 125.29
N GLY A 499 -78.71 -18.15 124.04
CA GLY A 499 -77.72 -18.52 123.02
C GLY A 499 -77.01 -17.32 122.41
N GLY A 500 -75.69 -17.26 122.49
CA GLY A 500 -74.86 -16.22 121.87
C GLY A 500 -74.72 -16.38 120.36
N THR A 501 -74.61 -15.26 119.65
CA THR A 501 -74.30 -15.19 118.21
C THR A 501 -72.81 -14.94 117.98
N THR A 502 -72.22 -15.64 117.01
CA THR A 502 -70.82 -15.43 116.58
C THR A 502 -70.77 -14.95 115.14
N VAL A 503 -69.93 -13.95 114.86
CA VAL A 503 -69.68 -13.46 113.49
C VAL A 503 -68.54 -14.26 112.86
N VAL A 504 -68.78 -14.84 111.69
CA VAL A 504 -67.79 -15.62 110.94
C VAL A 504 -67.58 -15.03 109.55
N LYS A 505 -66.40 -15.28 108.95
CA LYS A 505 -66.13 -14.90 107.56
C LYS A 505 -67.04 -15.70 106.63
N ASP A 506 -67.68 -15.01 105.69
CA ASP A 506 -68.62 -15.60 104.74
C ASP A 506 -67.97 -15.81 103.38
N ARG A 507 -67.74 -14.76 102.58
CA ARG A 507 -67.02 -14.82 101.29
C ARG A 507 -65.66 -14.17 101.39
N VAL A 508 -64.59 -14.82 100.95
CA VAL A 508 -63.22 -14.29 100.97
C VAL A 508 -62.66 -14.28 99.56
N LEU A 509 -62.23 -13.10 99.08
CA LEU A 509 -61.52 -12.93 97.83
C LEU A 509 -60.01 -13.08 98.08
N TYR A 510 -59.39 -13.99 97.34
CA TYR A 510 -57.96 -14.25 97.34
C TYR A 510 -57.34 -13.77 96.04
N GLN A 511 -56.12 -13.26 96.13
CA GLN A 511 -55.23 -13.05 94.98
C GLN A 511 -53.98 -13.90 95.14
N CYS A 512 -53.60 -14.60 94.09
CA CYS A 512 -52.36 -15.32 94.02
C CYS A 512 -51.20 -14.36 93.77
N ARG A 513 -50.24 -14.31 94.69
CA ARG A 513 -49.05 -13.47 94.57
C ARG A 513 -47.78 -14.28 94.77
#